data_AF-A0A0E0B4U6-F1
#
_entry.id   AF-A0A0E0B4U6-F1
#
_cell.length_a   1.000
_cell.length_b   1.000
_cell.length_c   1.000
_cell.angle_alpha   90.00
_cell.angle_beta   90.00
_cell.angle_gamma   90.00
#
_symmetry.space_group_name_H-M   'P 1'
#
loop_
_entity.id
_entity.type
_entity.pdbx_description
1 polymer ?
#
loop_
_entity_poly.entity_id
_entity_poly.type
_entity_poly.pdbx_seq_one_letter_code
_entity_poly.pdbx_strand_id
1 'polypeptide(L)'
;MTDRNGPFGRLPEHLLVEIFIRLPTCEWVQISCVSKHWASIFQGECMWQTAIARNWPSAGLRKRWPGPIPRGSARRRFQALYVSQNLVSSGGDIDELVGHTYLYLKEQLERPVVAPSSILHGTIIDQFIACGRTGEKAHELASKIWLAVIDNLEENQQTFLLLKHLSQEGEFFLPFPYSRSYKVLWRVFDKLFTDFRDCFSRVDYHDALAGAKSRFQPVPSAWLGH
;
A
#
# COMPACT_ATOMS: atom_id res chain seq x y z
N MET A 1 -32.43 -18.04 -15.82
CA MET A 1 -32.13 -19.39 -15.30
C MET A 1 -30.97 -19.93 -16.11
N THR A 2 -29.73 -19.65 -15.71
CA THR A 2 -28.54 -20.08 -16.44
C THR A 2 -28.04 -21.41 -15.90
N ASP A 3 -27.65 -22.25 -16.84
CA ASP A 3 -27.38 -23.68 -16.75
C ASP A 3 -26.48 -24.09 -15.56
N ARG A 4 -27.07 -24.77 -14.57
CA ARG A 4 -26.32 -25.45 -13.48
C ARG A 4 -25.58 -26.70 -13.97
N ASN A 5 -25.62 -27.05 -15.27
CA ASN A 5 -25.08 -28.31 -15.80
C ASN A 5 -23.77 -28.18 -16.60
N GLY A 6 -23.08 -27.04 -16.59
CA GLY A 6 -21.71 -26.98 -17.10
C GLY A 6 -20.77 -27.91 -16.31
N PRO A 7 -19.71 -28.47 -16.93
CA PRO A 7 -18.83 -29.45 -16.29
C PRO A 7 -18.19 -28.92 -14.99
N PHE A 8 -17.93 -27.61 -14.91
CA PHE A 8 -17.40 -26.95 -13.71
C PHE A 8 -18.43 -26.78 -12.59
N GLY A 9 -19.74 -26.69 -12.90
CA GLY A 9 -20.79 -26.53 -11.89
C GLY A 9 -21.02 -27.76 -11.02
N ARG A 10 -20.48 -28.92 -11.42
CA ARG A 10 -20.58 -30.20 -10.71
C ARG A 10 -19.33 -30.53 -9.90
N LEU A 11 -18.26 -29.75 -10.02
CA LEU A 11 -17.03 -30.01 -9.30
C LEU A 11 -17.20 -29.65 -7.81
N PRO A 12 -16.65 -30.47 -6.90
CA PRO A 12 -16.49 -30.09 -5.50
C PRO A 12 -15.70 -28.78 -5.35
N GLU A 13 -16.04 -28.00 -4.32
CA GLU A 13 -15.44 -26.69 -4.07
C GLU A 13 -13.91 -26.72 -3.98
N HIS A 14 -13.33 -27.73 -3.33
CA HIS A 14 -11.88 -27.86 -3.21
C HIS A 14 -11.18 -28.02 -4.57
N LEU A 15 -11.81 -28.68 -5.55
CA LEU A 15 -11.27 -28.78 -6.91
C LEU A 15 -11.40 -27.45 -7.65
N LEU A 16 -12.51 -26.72 -7.45
CA LEU A 16 -12.66 -25.37 -8.01
C LEU A 16 -11.60 -24.42 -7.47
N VAL A 17 -11.34 -24.45 -6.17
CA VAL A 17 -10.25 -23.67 -5.54
C VAL A 17 -8.91 -24.02 -6.18
N GLU A 18 -8.58 -25.30 -6.28
CA GLU A 18 -7.34 -25.76 -6.91
C GLU A 18 -7.22 -25.28 -8.37
N ILE A 19 -8.31 -25.29 -9.14
CA ILE A 19 -8.30 -24.76 -10.51
C ILE A 19 -8.07 -23.25 -10.49
N PHE A 20 -8.82 -22.49 -9.69
CA PHE A 20 -8.73 -21.03 -9.66
C PHE A 20 -7.35 -20.53 -9.23
N ILE A 21 -6.72 -21.14 -8.22
CA ILE A 21 -5.39 -20.72 -7.76
C ILE A 21 -4.27 -21.00 -8.76
N ARG A 22 -4.52 -21.81 -9.79
CA ARG A 22 -3.58 -22.06 -10.92
C ARG A 22 -3.69 -21.00 -12.01
N LEU A 23 -4.77 -20.23 -12.04
CA LEU A 23 -4.99 -19.18 -13.03
C LEU A 23 -4.29 -17.89 -12.61
N PRO A 24 -3.88 -17.03 -13.57
CA PRO A 24 -3.25 -15.74 -13.28
C PRO A 24 -4.11 -14.89 -12.33
N THR A 25 -3.47 -14.27 -11.33
CA THR A 25 -4.16 -13.45 -10.32
C THR A 25 -4.90 -12.24 -10.91
N CYS A 26 -4.46 -11.75 -12.07
CA CYS A 26 -5.14 -10.67 -12.79
C CYS A 26 -6.54 -11.07 -13.29
N GLU A 27 -6.81 -12.36 -13.49
CA GLU A 27 -8.09 -12.86 -14.00
C GLU A 27 -9.11 -13.13 -12.88
N TRP A 28 -8.66 -13.13 -11.63
CA TRP A 28 -9.45 -13.58 -10.48
C TRP A 28 -10.71 -12.75 -10.24
N VAL A 29 -10.65 -11.45 -10.53
CA VAL A 29 -11.83 -10.58 -10.45
C VAL A 29 -12.89 -11.03 -11.46
N GLN A 30 -12.50 -11.26 -12.72
CA GLN A 30 -13.41 -11.68 -13.77
C GLN A 30 -13.98 -13.08 -13.50
N ILE A 31 -13.16 -14.01 -13.03
CA ILE A 31 -13.58 -15.36 -12.62
C ILE A 31 -14.62 -15.27 -11.50
N SER A 32 -14.38 -14.43 -10.48
CA SER A 32 -15.33 -14.26 -9.37
C SER A 32 -16.71 -13.77 -9.83
N CYS A 33 -16.80 -13.08 -10.97
CA CYS A 33 -18.04 -12.55 -11.53
C CYS A 33 -18.86 -13.56 -12.35
N VAL A 34 -18.33 -14.76 -12.64
CA VAL A 34 -19.00 -15.76 -13.51
C VAL A 34 -20.31 -16.28 -12.89
N SER A 35 -20.34 -16.49 -11.57
CA SER A 35 -21.55 -16.94 -10.88
C SER A 35 -21.53 -16.55 -9.40
N LYS A 36 -22.71 -16.52 -8.77
CA LYS A 36 -22.82 -16.29 -7.31
C LYS A 36 -22.04 -17.32 -6.49
N HIS A 37 -22.00 -18.57 -6.94
CA HIS A 37 -21.25 -19.63 -6.26
C HIS A 37 -19.74 -19.38 -6.34
N TRP A 38 -19.25 -18.95 -7.50
CA TRP A 38 -17.82 -18.63 -7.66
C TRP A 38 -17.47 -17.39 -6.84
N ALA A 39 -18.31 -16.34 -6.87
CA ALA A 39 -18.14 -15.18 -6.00
C ALA A 39 -18.02 -15.57 -4.51
N SER A 40 -18.86 -16.49 -4.02
CA SER A 40 -18.77 -16.95 -2.63
C SER A 40 -17.46 -17.69 -2.30
N ILE A 41 -16.89 -18.43 -3.26
CA ILE A 41 -15.58 -19.07 -3.09
C ILE A 41 -14.47 -18.02 -2.91
N PHE A 42 -14.47 -16.97 -3.74
CA PHE A 42 -13.51 -15.85 -3.64
C PHE A 42 -13.70 -14.99 -2.38
N GLN A 43 -14.85 -15.07 -1.72
CA GLN A 43 -15.09 -14.42 -0.42
C GLN A 43 -14.62 -15.29 0.76
N GLY A 44 -14.50 -16.60 0.57
CA GLY A 44 -14.11 -17.56 1.61
C GLY A 44 -12.61 -17.54 1.93
N GLU A 45 -12.27 -17.77 3.19
CA GLU A 45 -10.88 -17.84 3.67
C GLU A 45 -10.08 -18.97 3.01
N CYS A 46 -10.71 -20.13 2.76
CA CYS A 46 -10.04 -21.32 2.23
C CYS A 46 -9.33 -21.04 0.91
N MET A 47 -9.97 -20.35 -0.02
CA MET A 47 -9.38 -19.99 -1.32
C MET A 47 -8.05 -19.23 -1.13
N TRP A 48 -8.06 -18.19 -0.30
CA TRP A 48 -6.89 -17.34 -0.08
C TRP A 48 -5.81 -18.05 0.72
N GLN A 49 -6.18 -18.89 1.69
CA GLN A 49 -5.22 -19.71 2.44
C GLN A 49 -4.50 -20.71 1.53
N THR A 50 -5.23 -21.40 0.65
CA THR A 50 -4.64 -22.33 -0.32
C THR A 50 -3.74 -21.59 -1.31
N ALA A 51 -4.17 -20.41 -1.78
CA ALA A 51 -3.35 -19.56 -2.64
C ALA A 51 -2.04 -19.12 -1.97
N ILE A 52 -2.08 -18.74 -0.68
CA ILE A 52 -0.89 -18.40 0.09
C ILE A 52 0.03 -19.61 0.25
N ALA A 53 -0.52 -20.77 0.65
CA ALA A 53 0.25 -21.98 0.86
C ALA A 53 0.98 -22.43 -0.41
N ARG A 54 0.36 -22.21 -1.58
CA ARG A 54 0.93 -22.49 -2.89
C ARG A 54 2.06 -21.51 -3.26
N ASN A 55 1.80 -20.20 -3.17
CA ASN A 55 2.72 -19.18 -3.70
C ASN A 55 3.85 -18.85 -2.72
N TRP A 56 3.58 -18.96 -1.41
CA TRP A 56 4.53 -18.67 -0.34
C TRP A 56 4.48 -19.75 0.75
N PRO A 57 4.96 -20.98 0.47
CA PRO A 57 4.90 -22.09 1.43
C PRO A 57 5.55 -21.76 2.79
N SER A 58 6.65 -20.99 2.77
CA SER A 58 7.35 -20.53 3.97
C SER A 58 6.56 -19.52 4.82
N ALA A 59 5.58 -18.82 4.23
CA ALA A 59 4.75 -17.88 4.97
C ALA A 59 3.86 -18.60 6.00
N GLY A 60 3.45 -19.84 5.74
CA GLY A 60 2.60 -20.62 6.65
C GLY A 60 3.17 -20.78 8.07
N LEU A 61 4.50 -20.76 8.20
CA LEU A 61 5.23 -20.99 9.46
C LEU A 61 5.47 -19.71 10.27
N ARG A 62 5.14 -18.54 9.72
CA ARG A 62 5.44 -17.26 10.37
C ARG A 62 4.50 -16.98 11.52
N LYS A 63 5.06 -16.83 12.72
CA LYS A 63 4.36 -16.41 13.94
C LYS A 63 3.67 -15.06 13.73
N ARG A 64 2.57 -14.85 14.45
CA ARG A 64 1.92 -13.54 14.56
C ARG A 64 2.91 -12.55 15.18
N TRP A 65 2.99 -11.35 14.63
CA TRP A 65 3.83 -10.28 15.17
C TRP A 65 3.05 -9.38 16.14
N PRO A 66 3.74 -8.74 17.10
CA PRO A 66 3.14 -7.72 17.97
C PRO A 66 2.98 -6.38 17.23
N GLY A 67 2.30 -5.42 17.85
CA GLY A 67 2.19 -4.05 17.34
C GLY A 67 0.80 -3.67 16.79
N PRO A 68 0.63 -2.41 16.38
CA PRO A 68 -0.67 -1.83 16.02
C PRO A 68 -1.26 -2.32 14.68
N ILE A 69 -0.45 -2.89 13.78
CA ILE A 69 -0.88 -3.31 12.44
C ILE A 69 -1.08 -4.85 12.42
N PRO A 70 -2.34 -5.33 12.41
CA PRO A 70 -2.63 -6.76 12.45
C PRO A 70 -2.49 -7.41 11.06
N ARG A 71 -2.30 -8.74 11.08
CA ARG A 71 -2.24 -9.59 9.87
C ARG A 71 -3.56 -9.70 9.09
N GLY A 72 -4.70 -9.44 9.73
CA GLY A 72 -6.03 -9.48 9.08
C GLY A 72 -6.44 -10.86 8.52
N SER A 73 -7.35 -10.84 7.53
CA SER A 73 -7.88 -12.01 6.82
C SER A 73 -6.86 -12.66 5.89
N ALA A 74 -7.10 -13.90 5.43
CA ALA A 74 -6.24 -14.54 4.44
C ALA A 74 -6.19 -13.74 3.12
N ARG A 75 -7.29 -13.08 2.73
CA ARG A 75 -7.29 -12.19 1.56
C ARG A 75 -6.34 -11.00 1.74
N ARG A 76 -6.41 -10.30 2.88
CA ARG A 76 -5.48 -9.20 3.19
C ARG A 76 -4.04 -9.69 3.20
N ARG A 77 -3.82 -10.86 3.80
CA ARG A 77 -2.51 -11.50 3.88
C ARG A 77 -1.94 -11.84 2.51
N PHE A 78 -2.76 -12.36 1.59
CA PHE A 78 -2.36 -12.62 0.21
C PHE A 78 -1.92 -11.34 -0.48
N GLN A 79 -2.70 -10.26 -0.36
CA GLN A 79 -2.35 -8.95 -0.91
C GLN A 79 -1.04 -8.42 -0.32
N ALA A 80 -0.84 -8.55 1.00
CA ALA A 80 0.38 -8.12 1.67
C ALA A 80 1.60 -8.89 1.15
N LEU A 81 1.52 -10.21 1.03
CA LEU A 81 2.62 -11.03 0.49
C LEU A 81 2.94 -10.66 -0.96
N TYR A 82 1.91 -10.43 -1.78
CA TYR A 82 2.06 -9.97 -3.15
C TYR A 82 2.79 -8.61 -3.22
N VAL A 83 2.40 -7.65 -2.38
CA VAL A 83 3.08 -6.35 -2.30
C VAL A 83 4.52 -6.52 -1.83
N SER A 84 4.76 -7.27 -0.74
CA SER A 84 6.10 -7.47 -0.19
C SER A 84 7.07 -8.07 -1.21
N GLN A 85 6.60 -9.02 -2.02
CA GLN A 85 7.41 -9.63 -3.08
C GLN A 85 7.88 -8.63 -4.14
N ASN A 86 7.07 -7.61 -4.43
CA ASN A 86 7.35 -6.61 -5.46
C ASN A 86 8.04 -5.35 -4.90
N LEU A 87 7.88 -5.05 -3.61
CA LEU A 87 8.38 -3.81 -2.99
C LEU A 87 9.79 -3.95 -2.41
N VAL A 88 10.14 -5.13 -1.88
CA VAL A 88 11.49 -5.40 -1.34
C VAL A 88 12.00 -6.70 -1.92
N SER A 89 12.97 -6.61 -2.84
CA SER A 89 13.76 -7.76 -3.27
C SER A 89 14.68 -8.21 -2.15
N SER A 90 14.16 -8.96 -1.18
CA SER A 90 14.99 -9.70 -0.24
C SER A 90 15.33 -11.05 -0.87
N GLY A 91 16.63 -11.37 -0.96
CA GLY A 91 17.16 -12.59 -1.56
C GLY A 91 16.68 -13.89 -0.89
N GLY A 92 15.41 -14.24 -1.13
CA GLY A 92 14.77 -15.50 -0.74
C GLY A 92 13.63 -15.38 0.28
N ASP A 93 13.66 -14.43 1.22
CA ASP A 93 12.70 -14.39 2.34
C ASP A 93 11.84 -13.12 2.36
N ILE A 94 10.55 -13.24 2.02
CA ILE A 94 9.63 -12.12 1.84
C ILE A 94 9.23 -11.52 3.19
N ASP A 95 9.51 -10.25 3.44
CA ASP A 95 9.04 -9.61 4.68
C ASP A 95 7.53 -9.30 4.61
N GLU A 96 6.69 -10.24 5.01
CA GLU A 96 5.23 -10.10 5.06
C GLU A 96 4.78 -8.82 5.78
N LEU A 97 5.51 -8.37 6.81
CA LEU A 97 5.15 -7.18 7.57
C LEU A 97 5.13 -5.93 6.68
N VAL A 98 6.11 -5.80 5.78
CA VAL A 98 6.24 -4.66 4.86
C VAL A 98 4.97 -4.47 4.03
N GLY A 99 4.41 -5.55 3.51
CA GLY A 99 3.18 -5.53 2.71
C GLY A 99 1.96 -5.13 3.54
N HIS A 100 1.85 -5.60 4.78
CA HIS A 100 0.75 -5.17 5.67
C HIS A 100 0.85 -3.69 6.02
N THR A 101 2.07 -3.20 6.24
CA THR A 101 2.32 -1.79 6.51
C THR A 101 2.03 -0.91 5.29
N TYR A 102 2.34 -1.38 4.08
CA TYR A 102 1.94 -0.73 2.83
C TYR A 102 0.41 -0.63 2.70
N LEU A 103 -0.30 -1.76 2.88
CA LEU A 103 -1.76 -1.78 2.78
C LEU A 103 -2.40 -0.88 3.84
N TYR A 104 -1.89 -0.93 5.07
CA TYR A 104 -2.33 -0.04 6.14
C TYR A 104 -2.18 1.43 5.75
N LEU A 105 -1.00 1.85 5.29
CA LEU A 105 -0.75 3.23 4.93
C LEU A 105 -1.66 3.67 3.77
N LYS A 106 -1.76 2.86 2.72
CA LYS A 106 -2.64 3.14 1.57
C LYS A 106 -4.09 3.33 2.02
N GLU A 107 -4.61 2.41 2.83
CA GLU A 107 -5.97 2.48 3.37
C GLU A 107 -6.20 3.70 4.27
N GLN A 108 -5.20 4.15 5.04
CA GLN A 108 -5.35 5.36 5.86
C GLN A 108 -5.38 6.63 5.01
N LEU A 109 -4.61 6.68 3.93
CA LEU A 109 -4.55 7.84 3.04
C LEU A 109 -5.78 7.95 2.12
N GLU A 110 -6.41 6.83 1.79
CA GLU A 110 -7.63 6.78 0.98
C GLU A 110 -8.92 7.05 1.78
N ARG A 111 -8.83 7.20 3.12
CA ARG A 111 -9.99 7.54 3.95
C ARG A 111 -10.46 8.97 3.69
N PRO A 112 -11.78 9.23 3.80
CA PRO A 112 -12.31 10.59 3.70
C PRO A 112 -11.73 11.55 4.76
N VAL A 113 -11.45 11.03 5.96
CA VAL A 113 -10.78 11.76 7.03
C VAL A 113 -9.42 11.11 7.26
N VAL A 114 -8.38 11.78 6.79
CA VAL A 114 -7.00 11.30 6.85
C VAL A 114 -6.41 11.70 8.21
N ALA A 115 -5.84 10.73 8.92
CA ALA A 115 -5.09 11.02 10.13
C ALA A 115 -3.80 11.78 9.79
N PRO A 116 -3.30 12.66 10.68
CA PRO A 116 -2.04 13.37 10.46
C PRO A 116 -0.92 12.41 10.05
N SER A 117 -0.17 12.77 9.01
CA SER A 117 0.86 11.89 8.45
C SER A 117 1.96 11.54 9.46
N SER A 118 2.18 12.40 10.46
CA SER A 118 3.08 12.15 11.60
C SER A 118 2.62 10.95 12.45
N ILE A 119 1.32 10.83 12.72
CA ILE A 119 0.74 9.70 13.46
C ILE A 119 0.83 8.42 12.63
N LEU A 120 0.54 8.51 11.33
CA LEU A 120 0.68 7.37 10.41
C LEU A 120 2.12 6.89 10.35
N HIS A 121 3.07 7.80 10.19
CA HIS A 121 4.50 7.47 10.17
C HIS A 121 4.95 6.88 11.50
N GLY A 122 4.58 7.47 12.64
CA GLY A 122 4.91 6.95 13.96
C GLY A 122 4.36 5.54 14.19
N THR A 123 3.12 5.27 13.78
CA THR A 123 2.51 3.93 13.86
C THR A 123 3.31 2.89 13.07
N ILE A 124 3.79 3.26 11.89
CA ILE A 124 4.63 2.40 11.04
C ILE A 124 5.99 2.13 11.72
N ILE A 125 6.61 3.16 12.26
CA ILE A 125 7.89 3.05 12.99
C ILE A 125 7.73 2.13 14.21
N ASP A 126 6.72 2.37 15.04
CA ASP A 126 6.44 1.57 16.24
C ASP A 126 6.14 0.11 15.87
N GLN A 127 5.45 -0.13 14.75
CA GLN A 127 5.20 -1.47 14.25
C GLN A 127 6.51 -2.23 13.95
N PHE A 128 7.46 -1.59 13.26
CA PHE A 128 8.74 -2.23 12.94
C PHE A 128 9.61 -2.44 14.18
N ILE A 129 9.66 -1.45 15.09
CA ILE A 129 10.40 -1.56 16.34
C ILE A 129 9.83 -2.68 17.22
N ALA A 130 8.50 -2.78 17.35
CA ALA A 130 7.84 -3.87 18.08
C ALA A 130 8.17 -5.25 17.50
N CYS A 131 8.46 -5.32 16.19
CA CYS A 131 8.89 -6.54 15.50
C CYS A 131 10.42 -6.76 15.54
N GLY A 132 11.14 -6.02 16.40
CA GLY A 132 12.58 -6.18 16.64
C GLY A 132 13.48 -5.52 15.60
N ARG A 133 12.95 -4.61 14.76
CA ARG A 133 13.79 -3.80 13.86
C ARG A 133 14.44 -2.64 14.63
N THR A 134 15.66 -2.28 14.27
CA THR A 134 16.31 -1.06 14.79
C THR A 134 15.56 0.18 14.29
N GLY A 135 15.71 1.31 14.98
CA GLY A 135 15.12 2.59 14.54
C GLY A 135 15.54 2.98 13.11
N GLU A 136 16.81 2.74 12.75
CA GLU A 136 17.32 2.95 11.40
C GLU A 136 16.63 2.05 10.37
N LYS A 137 16.50 0.75 10.65
CA LYS A 137 15.84 -0.17 9.73
C LYS A 137 14.34 0.13 9.60
N ALA A 138 13.69 0.50 10.70
CA ALA A 138 12.31 0.95 10.71
C ALA A 138 12.12 2.18 9.83
N HIS A 139 12.99 3.20 9.97
CA HIS A 139 12.96 4.41 9.16
C HIS A 139 13.20 4.15 7.67
N GLU A 140 14.16 3.28 7.33
CA GLU A 140 14.45 2.88 5.96
C GLU A 140 13.23 2.20 5.30
N LEU A 141 12.65 1.21 5.99
CA LEU A 141 11.47 0.48 5.50
C LEU A 141 10.25 1.39 5.40
N ALA A 142 9.99 2.21 6.41
CA ALA A 142 8.90 3.20 6.40
C ALA A 142 9.03 4.14 5.21
N SER A 143 10.24 4.63 4.93
CA SER A 143 10.49 5.51 3.77
C SER A 143 10.20 4.83 2.44
N LYS A 144 10.63 3.57 2.26
CA LYS A 144 10.33 2.79 1.05
C LYS A 144 8.83 2.57 0.87
N ILE A 145 8.13 2.26 1.96
CA ILE A 145 6.68 2.06 1.95
C ILE A 145 5.95 3.35 1.58
N TRP A 146 6.31 4.47 2.19
CA TRP A 146 5.73 5.78 1.87
C TRP A 146 5.90 6.13 0.39
N LEU A 147 7.11 5.97 -0.16
CA LEU A 147 7.38 6.21 -1.58
C LEU A 147 6.51 5.33 -2.46
N ALA A 148 6.51 4.02 -2.20
CA ALA A 148 5.71 3.07 -2.97
C ALA A 148 4.21 3.39 -2.91
N VAL A 149 3.68 3.77 -1.74
CA VAL A 149 2.25 4.15 -1.63
C VAL A 149 1.96 5.40 -2.45
N ILE A 150 2.76 6.47 -2.30
CA ILE A 150 2.58 7.73 -3.04
C ILE A 150 2.62 7.49 -4.55
N ASP A 151 3.55 6.66 -5.02
CA ASP A 151 3.70 6.33 -6.44
C ASP A 151 2.49 5.59 -7.00
N ASN A 152 1.80 4.79 -6.18
CA ASN A 152 0.66 3.97 -6.57
C ASN A 152 -0.71 4.56 -6.20
N LEU A 153 -0.77 5.82 -5.75
CA LEU A 153 -2.03 6.55 -5.62
C LEU A 153 -2.60 6.87 -7.00
N GLU A 154 -3.91 6.69 -7.17
CA GLU A 154 -4.63 6.99 -8.40
C GLU A 154 -4.52 8.46 -8.79
N GLU A 155 -4.41 8.77 -10.07
CA GLU A 155 -4.38 10.15 -10.57
C GLU A 155 -5.79 10.73 -10.64
N ASN A 156 -6.28 11.23 -9.50
CA ASN A 156 -7.60 11.83 -9.38
C ASN A 156 -7.59 13.05 -8.44
N GLN A 157 -8.71 13.79 -8.41
CA GLN A 157 -8.84 15.00 -7.60
C GLN A 157 -8.63 14.73 -6.09
N GLN A 158 -9.03 13.56 -5.60
CA GLN A 158 -8.87 13.20 -4.19
C GLN A 158 -7.38 13.05 -3.84
N THR A 159 -6.59 12.42 -4.72
CA THR A 159 -5.14 12.32 -4.56
C THR A 159 -4.46 13.68 -4.59
N PHE A 160 -4.87 14.59 -5.47
CA PHE A 160 -4.36 15.96 -5.46
C PHE A 160 -4.57 16.65 -4.10
N LEU A 161 -5.79 16.61 -3.58
CA LEU A 161 -6.13 17.21 -2.28
C LEU A 161 -5.34 16.57 -1.14
N LEU A 162 -5.16 15.25 -1.17
CA LEU A 162 -4.34 14.51 -0.20
C LEU A 162 -2.88 14.97 -0.25
N LEU A 163 -2.25 15.00 -1.43
CA LEU A 163 -0.85 15.39 -1.56
C LEU A 163 -0.64 16.86 -1.18
N LYS A 164 -1.58 17.73 -1.54
CA LYS A 164 -1.59 19.14 -1.12
C LYS A 164 -1.61 19.23 0.41
N HIS A 165 -2.50 18.49 1.08
CA HIS A 165 -2.54 18.43 2.53
C HIS A 165 -1.21 17.95 3.13
N LEU A 166 -0.65 16.85 2.62
CA LEU A 166 0.63 16.30 3.07
C LEU A 166 1.80 17.27 2.91
N SER A 167 1.78 18.12 1.88
CA SER A 167 2.81 19.14 1.62
C SER A 167 2.73 20.32 2.61
N GLN A 168 1.52 20.60 3.10
CA GLN A 168 1.22 21.68 4.04
C GLN A 168 1.37 21.24 5.50
N GLU A 169 1.31 19.93 5.77
CA GLU A 169 1.63 19.41 7.09
C GLU A 169 3.06 19.84 7.49
N GLY A 170 3.14 20.67 8.54
CA GLY A 170 4.40 21.16 9.07
C GLY A 170 5.34 20.02 9.45
N GLU A 171 6.64 20.27 9.39
CA GLU A 171 7.58 19.40 10.10
C GLU A 171 7.39 19.66 11.59
N PHE A 172 6.54 18.86 12.23
CA PHE A 172 6.73 18.61 13.64
C PHE A 172 8.16 18.11 13.77
N PHE A 173 9.01 18.81 14.52
CA PHE A 173 10.37 18.40 14.84
C PHE A 173 10.32 17.11 15.66
N LEU A 174 10.02 15.99 15.00
CA LEU A 174 9.97 14.68 15.59
C LEU A 174 11.40 14.13 15.60
N PRO A 175 11.84 13.54 16.72
CA PRO A 175 13.16 12.94 16.79
C PRO A 175 13.24 11.78 15.81
N PHE A 176 14.44 11.51 15.29
CA PHE A 176 14.69 10.27 14.57
C PHE A 176 14.31 9.06 15.45
N PRO A 177 13.62 8.03 14.95
CA PRO A 177 13.27 7.76 13.54
C PRO A 177 11.87 8.26 13.09
N TYR A 178 11.18 9.08 13.89
CA TYR A 178 9.78 9.48 13.70
C TYR A 178 9.57 10.63 12.71
N SER A 179 10.63 11.31 12.29
CA SER A 179 10.55 12.25 11.18
C SER A 179 10.50 11.50 9.84
N ARG A 180 9.62 11.94 8.92
CA ARG A 180 9.60 11.42 7.55
C ARG A 180 10.90 11.77 6.84
N SER A 181 11.42 10.87 6.02
CA SER A 181 12.65 11.15 5.27
C SER A 181 12.43 12.23 4.22
N TYR A 182 13.50 12.97 3.93
CA TYR A 182 13.55 13.99 2.88
C TYR A 182 13.04 13.44 1.53
N LYS A 183 13.36 12.18 1.20
CA LYS A 183 12.91 11.53 -0.04
C LYS A 183 11.39 11.43 -0.15
N VAL A 184 10.72 11.10 0.96
CA VAL A 184 9.25 11.01 1.00
C VAL A 184 8.64 12.39 0.81
N LEU A 185 9.14 13.40 1.54
CA LEU A 185 8.67 14.78 1.42
C LEU A 185 8.87 15.30 0.00
N TRP A 186 10.06 15.09 -0.56
CA TRP A 186 10.38 15.47 -1.94
C TRP A 186 9.40 14.85 -2.92
N ARG A 187 9.10 13.56 -2.78
CA ARG A 187 8.21 12.86 -3.72
C ARG A 187 6.77 13.41 -3.71
N VAL A 188 6.28 13.88 -2.56
CA VAL A 188 4.98 14.57 -2.48
C VAL A 188 4.98 15.82 -3.35
N PHE A 189 5.98 16.69 -3.20
CA PHE A 189 6.09 17.92 -4.00
C PHE A 189 6.33 17.63 -5.47
N ASP A 190 7.18 16.65 -5.76
CA ASP A 190 7.47 16.22 -7.12
C ASP A 190 6.18 15.81 -7.84
N LYS A 191 5.37 14.93 -7.23
CA LYS A 191 4.09 14.48 -7.79
C LYS A 191 3.08 15.63 -7.93
N LEU A 192 3.03 16.57 -6.98
CA LEU A 192 2.19 17.77 -7.10
C LEU A 192 2.57 18.64 -8.32
N PHE A 193 3.86 18.90 -8.52
CA PHE A 193 4.30 19.81 -9.59
C PHE A 193 4.49 19.17 -10.96
N THR A 194 4.50 17.83 -11.04
CA THR A 194 4.63 17.08 -12.30
C THR A 194 3.26 16.54 -12.73
N ASP A 195 2.67 15.67 -11.92
CA ASP A 195 1.44 14.94 -12.29
C ASP A 195 0.17 15.79 -12.08
N PHE A 196 0.15 16.69 -11.08
CA PHE A 196 -1.04 17.47 -10.71
C PHE A 196 -0.91 18.98 -10.90
N ARG A 197 0.04 19.44 -11.74
CA ARG A 197 0.29 20.87 -11.93
C ARG A 197 -0.96 21.64 -12.31
N ASP A 198 -1.71 21.11 -13.26
CA ASP A 198 -2.89 21.78 -13.83
C ASP A 198 -4.09 21.81 -12.87
N CYS A 199 -4.01 21.10 -11.74
CA CYS A 199 -5.02 21.13 -10.68
C CYS A 199 -4.87 22.34 -9.74
N PHE A 200 -3.75 23.06 -9.80
CA PHE A 200 -3.52 24.20 -8.94
C PHE A 200 -4.30 25.44 -9.39
N SER A 201 -4.77 26.20 -8.40
CA SER A 201 -5.01 27.63 -8.61
C SER A 201 -3.67 28.38 -8.55
N ARG A 202 -3.59 29.57 -9.17
CA ARG A 202 -2.37 30.38 -9.15
C ARG A 202 -1.85 30.65 -7.73
N VAL A 203 -2.76 30.92 -6.79
CA VAL A 203 -2.40 31.17 -5.38
C VAL A 203 -1.86 29.89 -4.73
N ASP A 204 -2.59 28.79 -4.88
CA ASP A 204 -2.19 27.50 -4.28
C ASP A 204 -0.83 27.01 -4.81
N TYR A 205 -0.55 27.23 -6.09
CA TYR A 205 0.73 26.87 -6.70
C TYR A 205 1.87 27.66 -6.06
N HIS A 206 1.72 28.98 -5.91
CA HIS A 206 2.75 29.82 -5.30
C HIS A 206 2.98 29.46 -3.83
N ASP A 207 1.92 29.16 -3.07
CA ASP A 207 2.03 28.72 -1.67
C ASP A 207 2.76 27.38 -1.55
N ALA A 208 2.39 26.40 -2.38
CA ALA A 208 3.08 25.12 -2.44
C ALA A 208 4.56 25.30 -2.83
N LEU A 209 4.86 26.17 -3.80
CA LEU A 209 6.23 26.42 -4.24
C LEU A 209 7.07 27.11 -3.17
N ALA A 210 6.48 28.03 -2.41
CA ALA A 210 7.14 28.65 -1.26
C ALA A 210 7.45 27.59 -0.18
N GLY A 211 6.50 26.70 0.11
CA GLY A 211 6.70 25.57 1.02
C GLY A 211 7.78 24.59 0.54
N ALA A 212 7.89 24.37 -0.78
CA ALA A 212 8.96 23.56 -1.34
C ALA A 212 10.33 24.24 -1.18
N LYS A 213 10.43 25.55 -1.50
CA LYS A 213 11.68 26.33 -1.42
C LYS A 213 12.21 26.51 0.00
N SER A 214 11.35 26.49 1.02
CA SER A 214 11.77 26.56 2.42
C SER A 214 12.39 25.25 2.91
N ARG A 215 12.01 24.12 2.29
CA ARG A 215 12.50 22.78 2.63
C ARG A 215 13.65 22.32 1.76
N PHE A 216 13.64 22.72 0.48
CA PHE A 216 14.50 22.19 -0.56
C PHE A 216 15.23 23.33 -1.25
N GLN A 217 16.57 23.30 -1.19
CA GLN A 217 17.40 24.19 -2.00
C GLN A 217 18.57 23.41 -2.63
N PRO A 218 18.71 23.43 -3.96
CA PRO A 218 17.81 24.07 -4.95
C PRO A 218 16.51 23.28 -5.20
N VAL A 219 15.46 23.97 -5.69
CA VAL A 219 14.27 23.31 -6.26
C VAL A 219 14.48 23.00 -7.75
N PRO A 220 13.92 21.91 -8.29
CA PRO A 220 14.00 21.57 -9.71
C PRO A 220 13.39 22.67 -10.60
N SER A 221 14.05 22.94 -11.73
CA SER A 221 13.50 23.83 -12.76
C SER A 221 12.17 23.31 -13.30
N ALA A 222 12.00 21.99 -13.35
CA ALA A 222 10.75 21.35 -13.74
C ALA A 222 9.57 21.79 -12.85
N TRP A 223 9.80 22.16 -11.59
CA TRP A 223 8.73 22.63 -10.71
C TRP A 223 8.38 24.11 -10.93
N LEU A 224 9.19 24.85 -11.70
CA LEU A 224 8.99 26.25 -12.01
C LEU A 224 8.26 26.38 -13.35
N GLY A 225 7.15 27.11 -13.38
CA GLY A 225 6.41 27.42 -14.61
C GLY A 225 4.98 26.94 -14.57
N HIS A 226 4.15 27.73 -13.90
CA HIS A 226 2.69 27.66 -13.89
C HIS A 226 2.14 28.98 -14.45
#